data_AF-A0AAD9VGW7-F1
#
_entry.id   AF-A0AAD9VGW7-F1
#
_cell.length_a   1.000
_cell.length_b   1.000
_cell.length_c   1.000
_cell.angle_alpha   90.00
_cell.angle_beta   90.00
_cell.angle_gamma   90.00
#
_symmetry.space_group_name_H-M   'P 1'
#
loop_
_entity.id
_entity.type
_entity.pdbx_description
1 polymer ?
#
loop_
_entity_poly.entity_id
_entity_poly.type
_entity_poly.pdbx_seq_one_letter_code
_entity_poly.pdbx_strand_id
1 'polypeptide(L)'
;MAAQVGSTVPGILSRSVLHSSPSCSAKVFFRMISSTRPARFTSNDVNGVESEVETVTNGSLDAKDTSELETAWKRKFLNTQYRCDAIFVLGPMGAGKTTTINNEFKSHPIFGNYAYVDTDEIMGMLNGFESNKVEDYYPIARNISINLTDWILEQKISFVAEGTCVKYLELQDYMHRLKSVGYNVRVKRLPRVPFSTVLDRSKRRKNRIVPDHVVKSILKGSNLGLDRLYELNKKESLFEDIDAYDKNEEYGRRHPLVKITTPTA
;
A
#
# COMPACT_ATOMS: atom_id res chain seq x y z
N MET A 1 -27.56 -49.84 50.99
CA MET A 1 -26.93 -51.01 50.36
C MET A 1 -26.74 -50.64 48.90
N ALA A 2 -25.54 -50.54 48.32
CA ALA A 2 -24.58 -51.62 48.07
C ALA A 2 -25.19 -52.73 47.20
N ALA A 3 -24.63 -53.17 46.07
CA ALA A 3 -23.46 -52.73 45.29
C ALA A 3 -23.52 -53.43 43.91
N GLN A 4 -22.74 -53.01 42.90
CA GLN A 4 -22.02 -53.98 42.04
C GLN A 4 -20.95 -53.36 41.14
N VAL A 5 -19.98 -54.21 40.79
CA VAL A 5 -18.78 -53.94 39.99
C VAL A 5 -18.85 -54.81 38.73
N GLY A 6 -18.31 -54.34 37.60
CA GLY A 6 -18.11 -55.18 36.40
C GLY A 6 -16.93 -54.67 35.57
N SER A 7 -15.94 -55.53 35.32
CA SER A 7 -14.75 -55.23 34.51
C SER A 7 -14.33 -56.40 33.64
N THR A 8 -13.99 -56.18 32.36
CA THR A 8 -13.04 -56.99 31.55
C THR A 8 -12.66 -56.33 30.21
N VAL A 9 -11.58 -56.83 29.57
CA VAL A 9 -10.75 -56.26 28.46
C VAL A 9 -9.96 -57.40 27.76
N PRO A 10 -9.19 -57.26 26.64
CA PRO A 10 -8.77 -56.05 25.87
C PRO A 10 -8.83 -56.13 24.31
N GLY A 11 -8.50 -55.02 23.61
CA GLY A 11 -7.86 -55.00 22.28
C GLY A 11 -8.74 -54.81 21.03
N ILE A 12 -8.23 -54.41 19.84
CA ILE A 12 -6.87 -54.01 19.36
C ILE A 12 -7.06 -53.26 17.99
N LEU A 13 -6.13 -52.35 17.61
CA LEU A 13 -6.06 -51.60 16.31
C LEU A 13 -7.21 -50.57 16.03
N SER A 14 -7.05 -49.46 15.29
CA SER A 14 -5.91 -48.96 14.49
C SER A 14 -5.95 -47.42 14.28
N ARG A 15 -4.80 -46.85 13.88
CA ARG A 15 -4.60 -45.54 13.21
C ARG A 15 -5.03 -44.23 13.91
N SER A 16 -4.02 -43.64 14.53
CA SER A 16 -3.69 -42.20 14.47
C SER A 16 -4.37 -41.37 13.36
N VAL A 17 -5.02 -40.27 13.75
CA VAL A 17 -5.08 -39.04 12.95
C VAL A 17 -4.50 -37.90 13.79
N LEU A 18 -3.27 -37.50 13.45
CA LEU A 18 -2.72 -36.22 13.87
C LEU A 18 -3.56 -35.12 13.19
N HIS A 19 -4.34 -34.36 13.95
CA HIS A 19 -4.78 -33.04 13.48
C HIS A 19 -3.64 -32.04 13.63
N SER A 20 -2.70 -32.15 12.69
CA SER A 20 -1.81 -31.05 12.33
C SER A 20 -2.67 -29.84 11.93
N SER A 21 -2.61 -28.77 12.72
CA SER A 21 -3.23 -27.50 12.35
C SER A 21 -2.63 -27.03 11.02
N PRO A 22 -3.43 -26.77 9.96
CA PRO A 22 -2.89 -26.17 8.76
C PRO A 22 -2.60 -24.70 9.05
N SER A 23 -1.34 -24.39 9.37
CA SER A 23 -0.81 -23.03 9.39
C SER A 23 -0.73 -22.51 7.94
N CYS A 24 -1.89 -22.18 7.37
CA CYS A 24 -1.98 -21.58 6.05
C CYS A 24 -1.48 -20.13 6.12
N SER A 25 -0.15 -19.97 6.13
CA SER A 25 0.51 -18.72 5.81
C SER A 25 0.22 -18.41 4.34
N ALA A 26 -0.85 -17.67 4.11
CA ALA A 26 -1.17 -17.11 2.81
C ALA A 26 -0.08 -16.09 2.45
N LYS A 27 1.02 -16.55 1.84
CA LYS A 27 2.03 -15.71 1.21
C LYS A 27 1.38 -15.04 -0.01
N VAL A 28 0.63 -13.98 0.22
CA VAL A 28 0.03 -13.18 -0.84
C VAL A 28 1.14 -12.34 -1.46
N PHE A 29 1.77 -12.85 -2.52
CA PHE A 29 2.80 -12.14 -3.26
C PHE A 29 2.25 -10.82 -3.80
N PHE A 30 2.59 -9.71 -3.13
CA PHE A 30 2.19 -8.37 -3.52
C PHE A 30 3.38 -7.60 -4.10
N ARG A 31 3.33 -7.40 -5.42
CA ARG A 31 4.22 -6.45 -6.11
C ARG A 31 3.37 -5.28 -6.61
N MET A 32 3.80 -4.06 -6.27
CA MET A 32 3.45 -2.74 -6.86
C MET A 32 2.55 -1.80 -6.04
N ILE A 33 3.15 -0.71 -5.54
CA ILE A 33 2.66 0.68 -5.73
C ILE A 33 3.86 1.55 -6.18
N SER A 34 3.61 2.69 -6.85
CA SER A 34 4.60 3.67 -7.34
C SER A 34 5.50 3.24 -8.52
N SER A 35 4.94 3.31 -9.72
CA SER A 35 5.70 3.18 -10.97
C SER A 35 6.49 4.45 -11.28
N THR A 36 7.80 4.37 -11.11
CA THR A 36 8.80 4.99 -11.99
C THR A 36 10.07 4.14 -11.96
N ARG A 37 10.25 3.28 -12.96
CA ARG A 37 11.60 2.93 -13.43
C ARG A 37 12.10 4.10 -14.29
N PRO A 38 13.42 4.26 -14.49
CA PRO A 38 13.93 5.10 -15.57
C PRO A 38 13.57 4.39 -16.87
N ALA A 39 12.59 4.92 -17.60
CA ALA A 39 12.18 4.29 -18.83
C ALA A 39 13.26 4.51 -19.91
N ARG A 40 13.88 3.43 -20.40
CA ARG A 40 14.22 3.35 -21.83
C ARG A 40 12.90 3.37 -22.59
N PHE A 41 12.40 4.58 -22.84
CA PHE A 41 11.10 4.80 -23.46
C PHE A 41 11.23 4.66 -24.97
N THR A 42 11.38 3.43 -25.47
CA THR A 42 11.08 3.13 -26.87
C THR A 42 9.59 3.30 -27.08
N SER A 43 9.21 4.16 -28.03
CA SER A 43 7.81 4.43 -28.33
C SER A 43 7.19 3.22 -29.03
N ASN A 44 6.54 2.33 -28.27
CA ASN A 44 5.34 1.53 -28.61
C ASN A 44 5.15 0.34 -27.65
N ASP A 45 4.90 0.59 -26.36
CA ASP A 45 4.41 -0.45 -25.45
C ASP A 45 3.26 0.07 -24.59
N VAL A 46 2.04 -0.24 -25.04
CA VAL A 46 0.80 -0.04 -24.28
C VAL A 46 0.15 -1.41 -24.15
N ASN A 47 0.13 -1.94 -22.92
CA ASN A 47 -0.39 -3.25 -22.52
C ASN A 47 0.50 -4.47 -22.82
N GLY A 48 1.54 -4.65 -22.00
CA GLY A 48 1.95 -5.97 -21.51
C GLY A 48 2.72 -6.91 -22.44
N VAL A 49 4.05 -6.84 -22.38
CA VAL A 49 4.95 -8.00 -22.54
C VAL A 49 6.01 -7.94 -21.44
N GLU A 50 6.37 -9.08 -20.85
CA GLU A 50 7.42 -9.16 -19.84
C GLU A 50 8.80 -8.91 -20.46
N SER A 51 9.62 -8.09 -19.81
CA SER A 51 11.03 -7.88 -20.16
C SER A 51 11.92 -8.66 -19.18
N GLU A 52 12.92 -9.34 -19.74
CA GLU A 52 13.77 -10.31 -19.03
C GLU A 52 14.49 -9.72 -17.80
N VAL A 53 14.81 -10.59 -16.84
CA VAL A 53 15.42 -10.22 -15.57
C VAL A 53 16.94 -10.03 -15.73
N GLU A 54 17.34 -8.87 -16.25
CA GLU A 54 18.74 -8.44 -16.14
C GLU A 54 19.08 -8.14 -14.66
N THR A 55 20.10 -8.82 -14.15
CA THR A 55 20.59 -8.69 -12.78
C THR A 55 21.53 -7.49 -12.68
N VAL A 56 20.99 -6.32 -12.34
CA VAL A 56 21.80 -5.14 -11.99
C VAL A 56 22.52 -5.40 -10.67
N THR A 57 23.84 -5.20 -10.65
CA THR A 57 24.69 -5.34 -9.47
C THR A 57 24.34 -4.31 -8.41
N ASN A 58 23.66 -4.74 -7.34
CA ASN A 58 23.25 -3.88 -6.23
C ASN A 58 24.46 -3.23 -5.54
N GLY A 59 24.38 -1.92 -5.30
CA GLY A 59 25.08 -1.30 -4.18
C GLY A 59 24.53 -1.89 -2.89
N SER A 60 25.26 -2.84 -2.29
CA SER A 60 24.80 -3.59 -1.13
C SER A 60 24.84 -2.73 0.13
N LEU A 61 23.74 -2.07 0.46
CA LEU A 61 23.45 -1.69 1.84
C LEU A 61 23.38 -2.95 2.71
N ASP A 62 23.77 -2.86 3.98
CA ASP A 62 23.70 -3.99 4.90
C ASP A 62 22.23 -4.43 5.08
N ALA A 63 21.98 -5.73 4.97
CA ALA A 63 20.67 -6.31 5.26
C ALA A 63 20.21 -5.94 6.68
N LYS A 64 21.16 -5.80 7.61
CA LYS A 64 20.91 -5.33 8.98
C LYS A 64 20.29 -3.93 9.01
N ASP A 65 20.87 -2.94 8.33
CA ASP A 65 20.35 -1.57 8.25
C ASP A 65 18.91 -1.55 7.73
N THR A 66 18.62 -2.35 6.69
CA THR A 66 17.25 -2.44 6.14
C THR A 66 16.25 -3.07 7.10
N SER A 67 16.67 -4.06 7.90
CA SER A 67 15.83 -4.74 8.90
C SER A 67 15.57 -3.85 10.13
N GLU A 68 16.55 -3.07 10.57
CA GLU A 68 16.39 -2.10 11.65
C GLU A 68 15.42 -0.97 11.22
N LEU A 69 15.53 -0.49 9.97
CA LEU A 69 14.61 0.49 9.40
C LEU A 69 13.18 -0.06 9.30
N GLU A 70 12.98 -1.28 8.78
CA GLU A 70 11.67 -1.94 8.79
C GLU A 70 11.08 -2.06 10.19
N THR A 71 11.90 -2.46 11.18
CA THR A 71 11.49 -2.60 12.58
C THR A 71 11.12 -1.25 13.21
N ALA A 72 11.80 -0.17 12.84
CA ALA A 72 11.44 1.18 13.25
C ALA A 72 10.10 1.64 12.63
N TRP A 73 9.84 1.29 11.37
CA TRP A 73 8.57 1.60 10.69
C TRP A 73 7.39 0.78 11.23
N LYS A 74 7.54 -0.54 11.43
CA LYS A 74 6.49 -1.39 12.03
C LYS A 74 6.06 -0.87 13.40
N ARG A 75 7.01 -0.42 14.23
CA ARG A 75 6.72 0.24 15.52
C ARG A 75 5.87 1.52 15.41
N LYS A 76 5.94 2.29 14.32
CA LYS A 76 5.05 3.44 14.08
C LYS A 76 3.57 2.99 13.92
N PHE A 77 3.33 1.77 13.44
CA PHE A 77 2.01 1.24 13.07
C PHE A 77 1.35 0.36 14.15
N LEU A 78 2.10 -0.12 15.16
CA LEU A 78 1.55 -0.92 16.26
C LEU A 78 0.43 -0.21 17.04
N ASN A 79 0.46 1.13 17.05
CA ASN A 79 -0.55 1.96 17.72
C ASN A 79 -1.77 2.27 16.84
N THR A 80 -1.87 1.75 15.62
CA THR A 80 -3.08 1.87 14.81
C THR A 80 -4.24 1.15 15.52
N GLN A 81 -5.40 1.81 15.56
CA GLN A 81 -6.60 1.41 16.30
C GLN A 81 -7.73 0.93 15.37
N TYR A 82 -7.53 0.95 14.06
CA TYR A 82 -8.55 0.66 13.05
C TYR A 82 -8.09 -0.48 12.13
N ARG A 83 -9.03 -1.35 11.76
CA ARG A 83 -8.79 -2.44 10.79
C ARG A 83 -9.57 -2.25 9.48
N CYS A 84 -9.02 -2.86 8.42
CA CYS A 84 -9.71 -3.09 7.15
C CYS A 84 -10.27 -1.82 6.47
N ASP A 85 -9.50 -0.74 6.42
CA ASP A 85 -9.86 0.47 5.68
C ASP A 85 -8.67 1.02 4.91
N ALA A 86 -8.81 1.23 3.60
CA ALA A 86 -7.73 1.61 2.70
C ALA A 86 -8.09 2.90 1.95
N ILE A 87 -7.33 3.96 2.22
CA ILE A 87 -7.53 5.29 1.64
C ILE A 87 -6.46 5.57 0.59
N PHE A 88 -6.86 5.69 -0.67
CA PHE A 88 -5.97 6.02 -1.78
C PHE A 88 -6.03 7.52 -2.12
N VAL A 89 -4.96 8.25 -1.82
CA VAL A 89 -4.81 9.64 -2.26
C VAL A 89 -4.20 9.64 -3.66
N LEU A 90 -5.02 9.98 -4.67
CA LEU A 90 -4.67 9.80 -6.07
C LEU A 90 -4.51 11.14 -6.80
N GLY A 91 -3.41 11.28 -7.53
CA GLY A 91 -3.12 12.47 -8.32
C GLY A 91 -1.72 12.47 -8.93
N PRO A 92 -1.45 13.33 -9.92
CA PRO A 92 -0.16 13.38 -10.59
C PRO A 92 1.00 13.70 -9.63
N MET A 93 2.23 13.56 -10.13
CA MET A 93 3.37 14.17 -9.43
C MET A 93 3.13 15.68 -9.26
N GLY A 94 3.57 16.26 -8.14
CA GLY A 94 3.35 17.69 -7.86
C GLY A 94 1.91 18.07 -7.52
N ALA A 95 0.95 17.14 -7.50
CA ALA A 95 -0.44 17.44 -7.16
C ALA A 95 -0.63 17.91 -5.71
N GLY A 96 0.26 17.51 -4.79
CA GLY A 96 0.16 17.81 -3.35
C GLY A 96 -0.28 16.63 -2.49
N LYS A 97 -0.08 15.38 -2.93
CA LYS A 97 -0.47 14.16 -2.20
C LYS A 97 0.06 14.14 -0.76
N THR A 98 1.38 14.25 -0.56
CA THR A 98 2.00 14.34 0.77
C THR A 98 1.44 15.49 1.61
N THR A 99 1.11 16.64 1.00
CA THR A 99 0.49 17.79 1.70
C THR A 99 -0.93 17.47 2.15
N THR A 100 -1.74 16.86 1.29
CA THR A 100 -3.11 16.38 1.62
C THR A 100 -3.03 15.33 2.73
N ILE A 101 -2.11 14.37 2.64
CA ILE A 101 -1.93 13.32 3.64
C ILE A 101 -1.56 13.91 5.00
N ASN A 102 -0.60 14.84 5.06
CA ASN A 102 -0.20 15.47 6.31
C ASN A 102 -1.29 16.39 6.89
N ASN A 103 -2.01 17.15 6.05
CA ASN A 103 -2.92 18.20 6.50
C ASN A 103 -4.38 17.74 6.70
N GLU A 104 -4.85 16.73 5.96
CA GLU A 104 -6.23 16.23 6.00
C GLU A 104 -6.35 14.85 6.65
N PHE A 105 -5.35 13.98 6.52
CA PHE A 105 -5.41 12.61 7.04
C PHE A 105 -4.66 12.44 8.36
N LYS A 106 -3.36 12.81 8.45
CA LYS A 106 -2.56 12.70 9.68
C LYS A 106 -3.08 13.55 10.84
N SER A 107 -3.82 14.62 10.54
CA SER A 107 -4.50 15.51 11.48
C SER A 107 -5.91 15.04 11.87
N HIS A 108 -6.49 14.07 11.16
CA HIS A 108 -7.89 13.68 11.34
C HIS A 108 -8.07 12.88 12.65
N PRO A 109 -9.15 13.08 13.42
CA PRO A 109 -9.40 12.31 14.65
C PRO A 109 -9.48 10.78 14.44
N ILE A 110 -9.80 10.34 13.22
CA ILE A 110 -9.88 8.91 12.84
C ILE A 110 -8.66 8.50 11.99
N PHE A 111 -8.38 9.23 10.91
CA PHE A 111 -7.34 8.85 9.94
C PHE A 111 -5.93 9.19 10.40
N GLY A 112 -5.78 10.03 11.42
CA GLY A 112 -4.48 10.42 11.99
C GLY A 112 -3.69 9.25 12.59
N ASN A 113 -4.39 8.14 12.77
CA ASN A 113 -3.89 6.91 13.34
C ASN A 113 -3.79 5.77 12.31
N TYR A 114 -4.08 6.01 11.03
CA TYR A 114 -3.91 5.01 9.96
C TYR A 114 -2.42 4.90 9.59
N ALA A 115 -1.98 3.69 9.20
CA ALA A 115 -0.62 3.50 8.71
C ALA A 115 -0.41 4.25 7.38
N TYR A 116 0.77 4.83 7.17
CA TYR A 116 1.16 5.45 5.90
C TYR A 116 2.63 5.15 5.64
N VAL A 117 2.93 4.59 4.48
CA VAL A 117 4.29 4.23 4.05
C VAL A 117 4.68 5.20 2.92
N ASP A 118 5.64 6.08 3.19
CA ASP A 118 6.19 7.00 2.18
C ASP A 118 7.55 6.47 1.69
N THR A 119 7.59 6.01 0.44
CA THR A 119 8.81 5.49 -0.18
C THR A 119 9.88 6.58 -0.35
N ASP A 120 9.52 7.85 -0.55
CA ASP A 120 10.49 8.95 -0.62
C ASP A 120 11.03 9.30 0.79
N GLU A 121 10.25 9.11 1.87
CA GLU A 121 10.72 9.20 3.26
C GLU A 121 11.71 8.07 3.56
N ILE A 122 11.33 6.81 3.28
CA ILE A 122 12.19 5.63 3.47
C ILE A 122 13.51 5.78 2.70
N MET A 123 13.45 6.24 1.44
CA MET A 123 14.65 6.45 0.62
C MET A 123 15.59 7.49 1.24
N GLY A 124 15.04 8.58 1.79
CA GLY A 124 15.81 9.60 2.50
C GLY A 124 16.37 9.17 3.87
N MET A 125 15.94 8.02 4.40
CA MET A 125 16.47 7.39 5.62
C MET A 125 17.56 6.34 5.34
N LEU A 126 17.83 6.00 4.08
CA LEU A 126 18.87 5.03 3.74
C LEU A 126 20.27 5.62 3.97
N ASN A 127 21.17 4.80 4.51
CA ASN A 127 22.54 5.19 4.81
C ASN A 127 23.26 5.65 3.52
N GLY A 128 23.94 6.80 3.58
CA GLY A 128 24.63 7.40 2.44
C GLY A 128 23.73 7.88 1.29
N PHE A 129 22.42 8.05 1.48
CA PHE A 129 21.51 8.50 0.42
C PHE A 129 21.93 9.81 -0.26
N GLU A 130 21.97 9.82 -1.60
CA GLU A 130 22.20 11.02 -2.41
C GLU A 130 21.01 11.28 -3.38
N SER A 131 20.47 12.49 -3.38
CA SER A 131 19.24 12.86 -4.13
C SER A 131 19.38 12.89 -5.67
N ASN A 132 20.59 12.75 -6.19
CA ASN A 132 20.93 12.60 -7.60
C ASN A 132 21.10 11.12 -8.03
N LYS A 133 21.27 10.19 -7.08
CA LYS A 133 21.45 8.73 -7.31
C LYS A 133 20.16 7.94 -7.07
N VAL A 134 19.02 8.52 -7.41
CA VAL A 134 17.68 7.98 -7.12
C VAL A 134 17.52 6.54 -7.60
N GLU A 135 18.11 6.18 -8.74
CA GLU A 135 17.98 4.84 -9.32
C GLU A 135 18.70 3.74 -8.51
N ASP A 136 19.67 4.10 -7.67
CA ASP A 136 20.38 3.16 -6.78
C ASP A 136 19.57 2.89 -5.50
N TYR A 137 19.00 3.95 -4.90
CA TYR A 137 18.31 3.88 -3.61
C TYR A 137 16.81 3.55 -3.72
N TYR A 138 16.15 3.95 -4.81
CA TYR A 138 14.70 3.75 -4.99
C TYR A 138 14.28 2.27 -5.03
N PRO A 139 15.03 1.33 -5.67
CA PRO A 139 14.72 -0.10 -5.60
C PRO A 139 14.72 -0.65 -4.18
N ILE A 140 15.66 -0.20 -3.34
CA ILE A 140 15.81 -0.63 -1.94
C ILE A 140 14.65 -0.07 -1.09
N ALA A 141 14.41 1.24 -1.17
CA ALA A 141 13.31 1.88 -0.47
C ALA A 141 11.93 1.32 -0.88
N ARG A 142 11.78 0.97 -2.16
CA ARG A 142 10.61 0.28 -2.70
C ARG A 142 10.43 -1.10 -2.09
N ASN A 143 11.51 -1.89 -1.96
CA ASN A 143 11.43 -3.24 -1.39
C ASN A 143 10.97 -3.18 0.08
N ILE A 144 11.57 -2.28 0.87
CA ILE A 144 11.15 -1.98 2.25
C ILE A 144 9.68 -1.54 2.28
N SER A 145 9.25 -0.65 1.37
CA SER A 145 7.86 -0.18 1.29
C SER A 145 6.87 -1.32 1.00
N ILE A 146 7.25 -2.29 0.16
CA ILE A 146 6.45 -3.49 -0.13
C ILE A 146 6.36 -4.37 1.13
N ASN A 147 7.48 -4.72 1.76
CA ASN A 147 7.50 -5.53 2.98
C ASN A 147 6.67 -4.92 4.13
N LEU A 148 6.69 -3.59 4.27
CA LEU A 148 5.86 -2.86 5.23
C LEU A 148 4.37 -2.89 4.85
N THR A 149 4.04 -2.79 3.57
CA THR A 149 2.66 -2.89 3.08
C THR A 149 2.11 -4.29 3.29
N ASP A 150 2.87 -5.33 2.96
CA ASP A 150 2.47 -6.73 3.13
C ASP A 150 2.19 -7.04 4.62
N TRP A 151 3.06 -6.59 5.53
CA TRP A 151 2.82 -6.71 6.97
C TRP A 151 1.59 -5.92 7.45
N ILE A 152 1.34 -4.70 6.94
CA ILE A 152 0.09 -3.95 7.20
C ILE A 152 -1.13 -4.78 6.78
N LEU A 153 -1.09 -5.42 5.61
CA LEU A 153 -2.18 -6.24 5.08
C LEU A 153 -2.41 -7.51 5.91
N GLU A 154 -1.34 -8.23 6.28
CA GLU A 154 -1.38 -9.40 7.18
C GLU A 154 -2.04 -9.05 8.52
N GLN A 155 -1.64 -7.93 9.12
CA GLN A 155 -2.21 -7.43 10.38
C GLN A 155 -3.60 -6.79 10.23
N LYS A 156 -4.13 -6.71 9.00
CA LYS A 156 -5.41 -6.03 8.67
C LYS A 156 -5.47 -4.57 9.14
N ILE A 157 -4.33 -3.88 9.19
CA ILE A 157 -4.22 -2.50 9.68
C ILE A 157 -4.82 -1.52 8.65
N SER A 158 -5.64 -0.57 9.10
CA SER A 158 -6.12 0.50 8.23
C SER A 158 -4.99 1.45 7.79
N PHE A 159 -4.96 1.82 6.51
CA PHE A 159 -3.86 2.55 5.92
C PHE A 159 -4.29 3.65 4.93
N VAL A 160 -3.40 4.62 4.76
CA VAL A 160 -3.40 5.59 3.67
C VAL A 160 -2.27 5.21 2.70
N ALA A 161 -2.55 5.23 1.40
CA ALA A 161 -1.57 5.02 0.34
C ALA A 161 -1.66 6.16 -0.69
N GLU A 162 -0.53 6.51 -1.31
CA GLU A 162 -0.51 7.50 -2.39
C GLU A 162 -0.21 6.89 -3.76
N GLY A 163 -0.85 7.43 -4.81
CA GLY A 163 -0.72 6.89 -6.16
C GLY A 163 -0.77 7.94 -7.25
N THR A 164 -0.02 7.72 -8.34
CA THR A 164 -0.13 8.53 -9.56
C THR A 164 -1.30 8.11 -10.46
N CYS A 165 -1.90 6.94 -10.23
CA CYS A 165 -2.99 6.38 -11.06
C CYS A 165 -2.65 6.20 -12.55
N VAL A 166 -1.38 6.30 -12.97
CA VAL A 166 -0.96 6.06 -14.37
C VAL A 166 -1.32 4.63 -14.80
N LYS A 167 -1.13 3.67 -13.90
CA LYS A 167 -1.49 2.25 -14.08
C LYS A 167 -2.80 1.92 -13.38
N TYR A 168 -3.90 2.49 -13.88
CA TYR A 168 -5.21 2.37 -13.22
C TYR A 168 -5.78 0.94 -13.20
N LEU A 169 -5.43 0.08 -14.17
CA LEU A 169 -5.83 -1.34 -14.18
C LEU A 169 -5.16 -2.14 -13.04
N GLU A 170 -3.84 -2.00 -12.84
CA GLU A 170 -3.15 -2.62 -11.69
C GLU A 170 -3.73 -2.14 -10.34
N LEU A 171 -4.20 -0.88 -10.28
CA LEU A 171 -4.86 -0.33 -9.10
C LEU A 171 -6.29 -0.89 -8.93
N GLN A 172 -7.06 -1.05 -10.00
CA GLN A 172 -8.37 -1.72 -9.98
C GLN A 172 -8.24 -3.16 -9.45
N ASP A 173 -7.29 -3.94 -9.98
CA ASP A 173 -7.03 -5.30 -9.53
C ASP A 173 -6.63 -5.34 -8.05
N TYR A 174 -5.85 -4.34 -7.59
CA TYR A 174 -5.49 -4.22 -6.18
C TYR A 174 -6.70 -3.89 -5.29
N MET A 175 -7.55 -2.95 -5.70
CA MET A 175 -8.79 -2.63 -4.98
C MET A 175 -9.72 -3.84 -4.87
N HIS A 176 -9.84 -4.65 -5.93
CA HIS A 176 -10.58 -5.92 -5.89
C HIS A 176 -9.98 -6.91 -4.89
N ARG A 177 -8.64 -7.09 -4.86
CA ARG A 177 -7.96 -7.95 -3.88
C ARG A 177 -8.10 -7.45 -2.43
N LEU A 178 -8.12 -6.14 -2.21
CA LEU A 178 -8.36 -5.55 -0.90
C LEU A 178 -9.79 -5.83 -0.42
N LYS A 179 -10.79 -5.60 -1.29
CA LYS A 179 -12.20 -5.90 -0.98
C LYS A 179 -12.44 -7.38 -0.71
N SER A 180 -11.79 -8.30 -1.44
CA SER A 180 -11.97 -9.74 -1.23
C SER A 180 -11.41 -10.25 0.12
N VAL A 181 -10.45 -9.54 0.72
CA VAL A 181 -9.97 -9.82 2.09
C VAL A 181 -10.62 -8.93 3.17
N GLY A 182 -11.64 -8.15 2.78
CA GLY A 182 -12.54 -7.41 3.67
C GLY A 182 -12.20 -5.94 3.93
N TYR A 183 -11.33 -5.30 3.14
CA TYR A 183 -11.06 -3.87 3.26
C TYR A 183 -12.16 -3.00 2.63
N ASN A 184 -12.43 -1.86 3.28
CA ASN A 184 -13.18 -0.77 2.68
C ASN A 184 -12.31 0.01 1.68
N VAL A 185 -12.79 0.03 0.44
CA VAL A 185 -12.31 0.78 -0.75
C VAL A 185 -12.50 2.30 -0.66
N ARG A 186 -11.54 3.18 -0.35
CA ARG A 186 -11.74 4.65 -0.48
C ARG A 186 -10.71 5.38 -1.33
N VAL A 187 -11.15 6.45 -1.99
CA VAL A 187 -10.31 7.33 -2.81
C VAL A 187 -10.50 8.80 -2.43
N LYS A 188 -9.40 9.52 -2.35
CA LYS A 188 -9.33 10.99 -2.36
C LYS A 188 -8.69 11.43 -3.67
N ARG A 189 -9.50 11.97 -4.59
CA ARG A 189 -9.01 12.48 -5.87
C ARG A 189 -8.51 13.90 -5.73
N LEU A 190 -7.23 14.14 -5.99
CA LEU A 190 -6.70 15.49 -6.05
C LEU A 190 -7.16 16.24 -7.32
N PRO A 191 -7.31 17.58 -7.24
CA PRO A 191 -7.67 18.39 -8.39
C PRO A 191 -6.62 18.31 -9.50
N ARG A 192 -7.05 18.58 -10.75
CA ARG A 192 -6.12 18.73 -11.88
C ARG A 192 -5.25 19.96 -11.65
N VAL A 193 -3.93 19.79 -11.81
CA VAL A 193 -2.94 20.86 -11.61
C VAL A 193 -2.30 21.20 -12.97
N PRO A 194 -2.10 22.50 -13.31
CA PRO A 194 -1.43 22.91 -14.54
C PRO A 194 -0.02 22.33 -14.68
N PHE A 195 0.40 22.04 -15.91
CA PHE A 195 1.71 21.43 -16.17
C PHE A 195 2.88 22.29 -15.67
N SER A 196 2.82 23.62 -15.81
CA SER A 196 3.80 24.55 -15.25
C SER A 196 3.95 24.36 -13.74
N THR A 197 2.85 24.43 -12.99
CA THR A 197 2.83 24.22 -11.54
C THR A 197 3.36 22.84 -11.13
N VAL A 198 3.03 21.78 -11.89
CA VAL A 198 3.57 20.44 -11.67
C VAL A 198 5.08 20.41 -11.86
N LEU A 199 5.59 21.08 -12.90
CA LEU A 199 7.01 21.15 -13.24
C LEU A 199 7.83 21.94 -12.21
N ASP A 200 7.30 23.09 -11.78
CA ASP A 200 7.91 23.92 -10.74
C ASP A 200 7.95 23.19 -9.39
N ARG A 201 6.96 22.34 -9.11
CA ARG A 201 6.92 21.50 -7.91
C ARG A 201 7.87 20.30 -8.02
N SER A 202 7.99 19.66 -9.19
CA SER A 202 8.94 18.55 -9.36
C SER A 202 10.40 19.00 -9.25
N LYS A 203 10.73 20.19 -9.76
CA LYS A 203 12.08 20.80 -9.65
C LYS A 203 12.46 21.20 -8.22
N ARG A 204 11.50 21.25 -7.28
CA ARG A 204 11.70 21.57 -5.86
C ARG A 204 11.64 20.36 -4.91
N ARG A 205 11.56 19.12 -5.43
CA ARG A 205 11.60 17.91 -4.60
C ARG A 205 13.00 17.69 -4.04
N LYS A 206 13.12 17.58 -2.72
CA LYS A 206 14.41 17.35 -2.03
C LYS A 206 15.00 15.97 -2.33
N ASN A 207 14.18 14.92 -2.25
CA ASN A 207 14.66 13.53 -2.28
C ASN A 207 14.73 12.96 -3.71
N ARG A 208 14.38 13.74 -4.74
CA ARG A 208 14.30 13.23 -6.11
C ARG A 208 14.25 14.30 -7.18
N ILE A 209 15.19 14.28 -8.12
CA ILE A 209 15.11 15.02 -9.39
C ILE A 209 14.41 14.13 -10.44
N VAL A 210 13.53 14.71 -11.26
CA VAL A 210 12.82 13.98 -12.34
C VAL A 210 12.85 14.79 -13.64
N PRO A 211 13.26 14.20 -14.79
CA PRO A 211 13.31 14.91 -16.07
C PRO A 211 11.93 15.41 -16.57
N ASP A 212 11.89 16.63 -17.09
CA ASP A 212 10.67 17.33 -17.55
C ASP A 212 9.76 16.49 -18.48
N HIS A 213 10.34 15.66 -19.35
CA HIS A 213 9.57 14.77 -20.24
C HIS A 213 8.85 13.63 -19.48
N VAL A 214 9.48 13.07 -18.44
CA VAL A 214 8.87 12.08 -17.54
C VAL A 214 7.74 12.73 -16.74
N VAL A 215 7.95 13.96 -16.26
CA VAL A 215 6.90 14.76 -15.57
C VAL A 215 5.67 14.92 -16.45
N LYS A 216 5.86 15.31 -17.72
CA LYS A 216 4.78 15.48 -18.72
C LYS A 216 4.04 14.18 -19.00
N SER A 217 4.77 13.07 -19.14
CA SER A 217 4.19 11.74 -19.36
C SER A 217 3.33 11.28 -18.17
N ILE A 218 3.86 11.40 -16.94
CA ILE A 218 3.14 11.07 -15.71
C ILE A 218 1.88 11.93 -15.56
N LEU A 219 1.93 13.23 -15.85
CA LEU A 219 0.75 14.10 -15.76
C LEU A 219 -0.36 13.66 -16.73
N LYS A 220 0.00 13.37 -17.99
CA LYS A 220 -0.97 12.90 -19.01
C LYS A 220 -1.56 11.55 -18.61
N GLY A 221 -0.72 10.58 -18.24
CA GLY A 221 -1.17 9.24 -17.83
C GLY A 221 -1.99 9.24 -16.55
N SER A 222 -1.63 10.08 -15.57
CA SER A 222 -2.35 10.23 -14.31
C SER A 222 -3.75 10.78 -14.49
N ASN A 223 -3.90 11.84 -15.30
CA ASN A 223 -5.22 12.44 -15.57
C ASN A 223 -6.14 11.44 -16.30
N LEU A 224 -5.63 10.76 -17.33
CA LEU A 224 -6.38 9.72 -18.06
C LEU A 224 -6.76 8.55 -17.13
N GLY A 225 -5.81 8.05 -16.35
CA GLY A 225 -6.03 6.93 -15.44
C GLY A 225 -7.03 7.24 -14.33
N LEU A 226 -7.02 8.46 -13.79
CA LEU A 226 -8.04 8.94 -12.86
C LEU A 226 -9.43 8.99 -13.49
N ASP A 227 -9.55 9.51 -14.72
CA ASP A 227 -10.84 9.54 -15.41
C ASP A 227 -11.38 8.12 -15.65
N ARG A 228 -10.52 7.20 -16.13
CA ARG A 228 -10.88 5.79 -16.34
C ARG A 228 -11.24 5.06 -15.05
N LEU A 229 -10.48 5.26 -13.97
CA LEU A 229 -10.76 4.64 -12.67
C LEU A 229 -12.14 5.08 -12.14
N TYR A 230 -12.53 6.33 -12.35
CA TYR A 230 -13.85 6.84 -11.99
C TYR A 230 -14.97 6.35 -12.91
N GLU A 231 -14.71 6.14 -14.21
CA GLU A 231 -15.65 5.48 -15.13
C GLU A 231 -15.92 4.02 -14.74
N LEU A 232 -14.88 3.29 -14.31
CA LEU A 232 -14.99 1.92 -13.79
C LEU A 232 -15.75 1.88 -12.46
N ASN A 233 -15.48 2.84 -11.56
CA ASN A 233 -16.16 2.90 -10.26
C ASN A 233 -17.69 3.00 -10.38
N LYS A 234 -18.20 3.72 -11.38
CA LYS A 234 -19.65 3.82 -11.67
C LYS A 234 -20.30 2.48 -12.03
N LYS A 235 -19.52 1.47 -12.44
CA LYS A 235 -20.00 0.14 -12.85
C LYS A 235 -19.76 -0.91 -11.78
N GLU A 236 -18.58 -0.86 -11.14
CA GLU A 236 -18.08 -1.92 -10.26
C GLU A 236 -18.15 -1.56 -8.77
N SER A 237 -18.46 -0.31 -8.42
CA SER A 237 -18.43 0.21 -7.04
C SER A 237 -17.11 -0.15 -6.31
N LEU A 238 -15.99 0.07 -7.01
CA LEU A 238 -14.62 -0.21 -6.55
C LEU A 238 -14.29 0.52 -5.24
N PHE A 239 -14.74 1.76 -5.10
CA PHE A 239 -14.42 2.61 -3.96
C PHE A 239 -15.48 3.69 -3.68
N GLU A 240 -15.48 4.17 -2.45
CA GLU A 240 -16.15 5.38 -2.01
C GLU A 240 -15.23 6.59 -2.27
N ASP A 241 -15.77 7.66 -2.88
CA ASP A 241 -15.07 8.94 -2.98
C ASP A 241 -15.26 9.71 -1.67
N ILE A 242 -14.15 10.04 -1.00
CA ILE A 242 -14.15 10.73 0.29
C ILE A 242 -14.73 12.15 0.19
N ASP A 243 -14.56 12.82 -0.96
CA ASP A 243 -15.05 14.18 -1.16
C ASP A 243 -16.50 14.24 -1.66
N ALA A 244 -17.11 13.10 -1.97
CA ALA A 244 -18.52 13.01 -2.39
C ALA A 244 -19.51 12.97 -1.22
N TYR A 245 -19.03 12.86 0.03
CA TYR A 245 -19.86 12.81 1.23
C TYR A 245 -19.73 14.09 2.06
N ASP A 246 -20.87 14.62 2.50
CA ASP A 246 -20.90 15.87 3.24
C ASP A 246 -20.40 15.71 4.68
N LYS A 247 -19.87 16.80 5.24
CA LYS A 247 -18.87 16.72 6.33
C LYS A 247 -19.48 16.47 7.72
N ASN A 248 -18.76 15.64 8.48
CA ASN A 248 -18.65 15.60 9.94
C ASN A 248 -19.62 14.77 10.82
N GLU A 249 -20.78 14.29 10.38
CA GLU A 249 -21.65 13.47 11.27
C GLU A 249 -21.98 12.04 10.82
N GLU A 250 -22.00 11.72 9.52
CA GLU A 250 -22.46 10.39 9.07
C GLU A 250 -21.37 9.32 9.00
N TYR A 251 -20.11 9.70 8.88
CA TYR A 251 -19.02 8.78 8.56
C TYR A 251 -18.90 7.61 9.56
N GLY A 252 -18.87 7.92 10.87
CA GLY A 252 -18.81 6.90 11.93
C GLY A 252 -20.14 6.17 12.20
N ARG A 253 -21.26 6.63 11.63
CA ARG A 253 -22.58 5.97 11.76
C ARG A 253 -22.85 5.00 10.60
N ARG A 254 -22.41 5.33 9.38
CA ARG A 254 -22.62 4.51 8.17
C ARG A 254 -21.55 3.45 7.95
N HIS A 255 -20.30 3.72 8.34
CA HIS A 255 -19.19 2.78 8.19
C HIS A 255 -18.76 2.30 9.58
N PRO A 256 -19.16 1.09 10.01
CA PRO A 256 -18.77 0.56 11.31
C PRO A 256 -17.26 0.32 11.35
N LEU A 257 -16.53 1.29 11.92
CA LEU A 257 -15.09 1.23 12.10
C LEU A 257 -14.74 0.09 13.08
N VAL A 258 -14.09 -0.95 12.56
CA VAL A 258 -13.61 -2.07 13.38
C VAL A 258 -12.41 -1.59 14.20
N LYS A 259 -12.67 -1.26 15.48
CA LYS A 259 -11.61 -0.91 16.43
C LYS A 259 -10.78 -2.14 16.80
N ILE A 260 -9.48 -1.91 16.95
CA ILE A 260 -8.51 -2.88 17.45
C ILE A 260 -8.67 -3.00 18.97
N THR A 261 -9.27 -4.08 19.43
CA THR A 261 -9.46 -4.40 20.86
C THR A 261 -8.32 -5.23 21.46
N THR A 262 -7.45 -5.77 20.63
CA THR A 262 -6.28 -6.59 20.99
C THR A 262 -5.04 -6.05 20.29
N PRO A 263 -3.91 -5.82 20.99
CA PRO A 263 -2.69 -5.31 20.37
C PRO A 263 -2.26 -6.13 19.15
N THR A 264 -1.76 -5.44 18.13
CA THR A 264 -1.05 -6.07 17.02
C THR A 264 0.26 -6.68 17.54
N ALA A 265 0.55 -7.92 17.14
CA ALA A 265 1.76 -8.66 17.56
C ALA A 265 2.97 -8.35 16.68
#